data_AF-A0AAV8UW34-F1
#
_entry.id   AF-A0AAV8UW34-F1
#
_cell.length_a   1.000
_cell.length_b   1.000
_cell.length_c   1.000
_cell.angle_alpha   90.00
_cell.angle_beta   90.00
_cell.angle_gamma   90.00
#
_symmetry.space_group_name_H-M   'P 1'
#
loop_
_entity.id
_entity.type
_entity.pdbx_description
1 polymer ?
#
loop_
_entity_poly.entity_id
_entity_poly.type
_entity_poly.pdbx_seq_one_letter_code
_entity_poly.pdbx_strand_id
1 'polypeptide(L)'
;MAFVLCSPVLLEAKWHRKAPVCSAGKGFGKAPQCGCGLEKPYQECCGAIHERRRKAEFAKELMRARYSAYQKALVGFIMDTTTGVSESEDSEKWRAALSAYVQATKFKGLKVMKSEKGAPGDDEGYVTFSVKTNSGSYTERSRFVPDEEFGWKYVREPEDSTTQ
;
A
#
# COMPACT_ATOMS: atom_id res chain seq x y z
N MET A 1 12.36 -43.74 49.73
CA MET A 1 11.08 -42.99 49.75
C MET A 1 10.56 -42.98 48.32
N ALA A 2 9.53 -43.78 48.09
CA ALA A 2 8.99 -44.07 46.76
C ALA A 2 8.19 -42.85 46.24
N PHE A 3 8.53 -42.41 45.04
CA PHE A 3 7.82 -41.33 44.36
C PHE A 3 6.45 -41.80 43.85
N VAL A 4 5.52 -40.91 44.08
CA VAL A 4 4.10 -40.90 43.75
C VAL A 4 3.85 -41.12 42.24
N LEU A 5 3.01 -42.13 41.97
CA LEU A 5 1.87 -42.19 41.04
C LEU A 5 1.74 -41.09 39.95
N CYS A 6 1.57 -41.51 38.70
CA CYS A 6 0.25 -41.66 38.05
C CYS A 6 0.38 -41.60 36.52
N SER A 7 -0.05 -42.68 35.85
CA SER A 7 -0.18 -42.79 34.40
C SER A 7 -1.36 -41.96 33.85
N PRO A 8 -1.35 -41.65 32.54
CA PRO A 8 -2.25 -40.69 31.91
C PRO A 8 -3.59 -41.35 31.52
N VAL A 9 -4.70 -40.68 31.83
CA VAL A 9 -5.98 -40.93 31.16
C VAL A 9 -6.61 -39.57 30.87
N LEU A 10 -6.29 -39.03 29.69
CA LEU A 10 -6.98 -37.88 29.13
C LEU A 10 -8.29 -38.37 28.50
N LEU A 11 -9.35 -37.77 29.03
CA LEU A 11 -10.75 -37.99 28.79
C LEU A 11 -11.14 -37.56 27.37
N GLU A 12 -11.76 -38.49 26.63
CA GLU A 12 -12.52 -38.23 25.41
C GLU A 12 -13.65 -37.22 25.69
N ALA A 13 -13.64 -36.07 25.01
CA ALA A 13 -14.78 -35.16 24.99
C ALA A 13 -15.18 -34.89 23.54
N LYS A 14 -16.24 -35.57 23.11
CA LYS A 14 -16.97 -35.30 21.86
C LYS A 14 -17.59 -33.90 21.93
N TRP A 15 -17.04 -32.95 21.17
CA TRP A 15 -17.66 -31.64 20.98
C TRP A 15 -18.49 -31.63 19.69
N HIS A 16 -19.73 -32.10 19.78
CA HIS A 16 -20.78 -31.64 18.88
C HIS A 16 -21.21 -30.24 19.33
N ARG A 17 -20.71 -29.20 18.67
CA ARG A 17 -21.31 -27.86 18.72
C ARG A 17 -21.59 -27.43 17.30
N LYS A 18 -22.87 -27.53 16.90
CA LYS A 18 -23.39 -26.83 15.73
C LYS A 18 -23.04 -25.36 15.89
N ALA A 19 -22.23 -24.83 14.97
CA ALA A 19 -21.95 -23.40 14.93
C ALA A 19 -23.28 -22.64 14.84
N PRO A 20 -23.48 -21.56 15.61
CA PRO A 20 -24.63 -20.69 15.41
C PRO A 20 -24.51 -20.07 14.01
N VAL A 21 -25.54 -20.30 13.20
CA VAL A 21 -25.74 -19.60 11.92
C VAL A 21 -25.99 -18.13 12.29
N CYS A 22 -25.01 -17.26 12.02
CA CYS A 22 -25.22 -15.83 12.13
C CYS A 22 -26.23 -15.39 11.06
N SER A 23 -27.45 -15.11 11.52
CA SER A 23 -28.53 -14.52 10.75
C SER A 23 -28.12 -13.18 10.13
N ALA A 24 -28.60 -12.97 8.90
CA ALA A 24 -28.41 -11.80 8.06
C ALA A 24 -28.60 -10.45 8.80
N GLY A 25 -27.59 -9.59 8.69
CA GLY A 25 -27.62 -8.19 9.10
C GLY A 25 -27.96 -7.26 7.94
N LYS A 26 -28.94 -6.39 8.18
CA LYS A 26 -29.42 -5.30 7.32
C LYS A 26 -28.33 -4.30 6.93
N GLY A 27 -28.30 -3.94 5.64
CA GLY A 27 -27.87 -2.62 5.15
C GLY A 27 -26.39 -2.28 5.26
N PHE A 28 -25.51 -3.00 4.55
CA PHE A 28 -24.13 -2.56 4.33
C PHE A 28 -24.14 -1.40 3.33
N GLY A 29 -23.94 -0.16 3.81
CA GLY A 29 -23.63 0.97 2.93
C GLY A 29 -22.46 0.60 2.01
N LYS A 30 -22.57 0.90 0.71
CA LYS A 30 -21.56 0.53 -0.29
C LYS A 30 -20.20 1.03 0.17
N ALA A 31 -19.27 0.12 0.45
CA ALA A 31 -17.92 0.49 0.86
C ALA A 31 -17.30 1.41 -0.21
N PRO A 32 -16.61 2.50 0.19
CA PRO A 32 -16.03 3.43 -0.77
C PRO A 32 -15.01 2.69 -1.65
N GLN A 33 -15.14 2.87 -2.96
CA GLN A 33 -14.26 2.25 -3.95
C GLN A 33 -12.87 2.89 -3.90
N CYS A 34 -11.85 2.12 -4.29
CA CYS A 34 -10.49 2.63 -4.43
C CYS A 34 -10.42 3.62 -5.60
N GLY A 35 -9.89 4.82 -5.35
CA GLY A 35 -9.61 5.80 -6.41
C GLY A 35 -8.43 5.41 -7.31
N CYS A 36 -7.68 4.35 -6.97
CA CYS A 36 -6.50 3.87 -7.67
C CYS A 36 -6.77 3.26 -9.07
N GLY A 37 -8.00 3.27 -9.57
CA GLY A 37 -8.37 2.70 -10.86
C GLY A 37 -8.52 1.17 -10.86
N LEU A 38 -8.75 0.56 -9.68
CA LEU A 38 -9.23 -0.82 -9.55
C LEU A 38 -10.65 -0.78 -8.98
N GLU A 39 -11.52 -1.65 -9.50
CA GLU A 39 -12.90 -1.82 -9.01
C GLU A 39 -12.92 -2.70 -7.76
N LYS A 40 -12.27 -2.21 -6.69
CA LYS A 40 -12.21 -2.86 -5.39
C LYS A 40 -12.53 -1.85 -4.28
N PRO A 41 -13.14 -2.27 -3.16
CA PRO A 41 -13.26 -1.43 -1.97
C PRO A 41 -11.89 -0.94 -1.50
N TYR A 42 -11.81 0.31 -1.08
CA TYR A 42 -10.54 0.92 -0.64
C TYR A 42 -9.83 0.08 0.42
N GLN A 43 -10.58 -0.42 1.41
CA GLN A 43 -10.06 -1.21 2.53
C GLN A 43 -9.45 -2.56 2.12
N GLU A 44 -9.87 -3.12 0.99
CA GLU A 44 -9.35 -4.39 0.43
C GLU A 44 -8.30 -4.15 -0.66
N CYS A 45 -8.06 -2.88 -1.02
CA CYS A 45 -7.10 -2.47 -2.04
C CYS A 45 -5.96 -1.68 -1.40
N CYS A 46 -5.85 -0.38 -1.70
CA CYS A 46 -4.76 0.46 -1.19
C CYS A 46 -4.82 0.67 0.33
N GLY A 47 -6.01 0.63 0.94
CA GLY A 47 -6.18 0.73 2.38
C GLY A 47 -5.48 -0.40 3.14
N ALA A 48 -5.51 -1.63 2.62
CA ALA A 48 -4.80 -2.74 3.23
C ALA A 48 -3.27 -2.54 3.23
N ILE A 49 -2.72 -1.85 2.23
CA ILE A 49 -1.28 -1.50 2.16
C ILE A 49 -0.97 -0.32 3.08
N HIS A 50 -1.80 0.73 3.06
CA HIS A 50 -1.62 1.91 3.93
C HIS A 50 -1.66 1.55 5.42
N GLU A 51 -2.54 0.61 5.79
CA GLU A 51 -2.72 0.14 7.17
C GLU A 51 -1.80 -1.05 7.49
N ARG A 52 -0.85 -1.38 6.60
CA ARG A 52 0.16 -2.43 6.78
C ARG A 52 -0.41 -3.83 7.05
N ARG A 53 -1.66 -4.08 6.64
CA ARG A 53 -2.28 -5.42 6.68
C ARG A 53 -1.76 -6.35 5.59
N ARG A 54 -1.31 -5.79 4.47
CA ARG A 54 -0.61 -6.50 3.40
C ARG A 54 0.54 -5.66 2.87
N LYS A 55 1.60 -6.30 2.41
CA LYS A 55 2.64 -5.66 1.60
C LYS A 55 2.18 -5.57 0.15
N ALA A 56 2.79 -4.65 -0.61
CA ALA A 56 2.68 -4.67 -2.06
C ALA A 56 3.48 -5.87 -2.58
N GLU A 57 2.83 -6.80 -3.28
CA GLU A 57 3.52 -7.96 -3.86
C GLU A 57 4.20 -7.56 -5.17
N PHE A 58 3.60 -6.60 -5.89
CA PHE A 58 4.13 -6.07 -7.14
C PHE A 58 4.39 -4.57 -7.06
N ALA A 59 5.40 -4.07 -7.78
CA ALA A 59 5.71 -2.64 -7.85
C ALA A 59 4.50 -1.78 -8.28
N LYS A 60 3.68 -2.27 -9.22
CA LYS A 60 2.44 -1.61 -9.67
C LYS A 60 1.40 -1.47 -8.55
N GLU A 61 1.41 -2.34 -7.55
CA GLU A 61 0.49 -2.24 -6.40
C GLU A 61 0.93 -1.13 -5.46
N LEU A 62 2.23 -1.03 -5.17
CA LEU A 62 2.77 0.09 -4.39
C LEU A 62 2.51 1.41 -5.09
N MET A 63 2.76 1.48 -6.40
CA MET A 63 2.48 2.66 -7.20
C MET A 63 1.01 3.10 -7.05
N ARG A 64 0.05 2.16 -7.14
CA ARG A 64 -1.37 2.45 -6.95
C ARG A 64 -1.69 2.89 -5.53
N ALA A 65 -1.08 2.28 -4.53
CA ALA A 65 -1.19 2.70 -3.13
C ALA A 65 -0.69 4.14 -2.95
N ARG A 66 0.50 4.47 -3.45
CA ARG A 66 1.05 5.84 -3.44
C ARG A 66 0.09 6.84 -4.06
N TYR A 67 -0.47 6.55 -5.23
CA TYR A 67 -1.49 7.41 -5.84
C TYR A 67 -2.71 7.63 -4.93
N SER A 68 -3.25 6.56 -4.34
CA SER A 68 -4.36 6.70 -3.38
C SER A 68 -3.96 7.41 -2.08
N ALA A 69 -2.70 7.33 -1.66
CA ALA A 69 -2.16 8.11 -0.55
C ALA A 69 -2.14 9.61 -0.88
N TYR A 70 -1.77 10.00 -2.11
CA TYR A 70 -1.89 11.39 -2.58
C TYR A 70 -3.34 11.88 -2.53
N GLN A 71 -4.30 11.08 -3.02
CA GLN A 71 -5.73 11.41 -2.95
C GLN A 71 -6.26 11.59 -1.52
N LYS A 72 -5.73 10.83 -0.57
CA LYS A 72 -6.18 10.82 0.83
C LYS A 72 -5.31 11.66 1.76
N ALA A 73 -4.34 12.40 1.19
CA ALA A 73 -3.36 13.20 1.94
C ALA A 73 -2.60 12.40 3.03
N LEU A 74 -2.29 11.12 2.76
CA LEU A 74 -1.52 10.26 3.67
C LEU A 74 -0.02 10.53 3.51
N VAL A 75 0.42 11.72 3.93
CA VAL A 75 1.80 12.21 3.74
C VAL A 75 2.84 11.26 4.36
N GLY A 76 2.56 10.71 5.54
CA GLY A 76 3.47 9.75 6.19
C GLY A 76 3.74 8.53 5.31
N PHE A 77 2.68 7.91 4.75
CA PHE A 77 2.84 6.77 3.85
C PHE A 77 3.67 7.11 2.60
N ILE A 78 3.48 8.30 2.02
CA ILE A 78 4.25 8.75 0.86
C ILE A 78 5.73 8.87 1.21
N MET A 79 6.06 9.45 2.37
CA MET A 79 7.43 9.57 2.83
C MET A 79 8.05 8.20 3.14
N ASP A 80 7.35 7.36 3.91
CA ASP A 80 7.81 6.01 4.31
C ASP A 80 8.09 5.10 3.11
N THR A 81 7.34 5.29 2.01
CA THR A 81 7.48 4.49 0.79
C THR A 81 8.38 5.15 -0.27
N THR A 82 9.14 6.18 0.09
CA THR A 82 10.12 6.84 -0.78
C THR A 82 11.54 6.53 -0.30
N THR A 83 12.44 6.21 -1.23
CA THR A 83 13.89 6.09 -0.99
C THR A 83 14.65 7.02 -1.94
N GLY A 84 15.96 7.19 -1.73
CA GLY A 84 16.80 8.10 -2.52
C GLY A 84 16.68 9.57 -2.13
N VAL A 85 16.03 9.87 -0.98
CA VAL A 85 16.10 11.19 -0.34
C VAL A 85 17.47 11.36 0.32
N SER A 86 18.06 12.55 0.20
CA SER A 86 19.38 12.80 0.79
C SER A 86 19.29 12.91 2.31
N GLU A 87 20.35 12.49 3.02
CA GLU A 87 20.44 12.62 4.48
C GLU A 87 20.42 14.09 4.93
N SER A 88 20.76 15.03 4.04
CA SER A 88 20.71 16.47 4.27
C SER A 88 19.32 17.07 4.11
N GLU A 89 18.32 16.31 3.65
CA GLU A 89 16.98 16.82 3.42
C GLU A 89 16.24 16.97 4.76
N ASP A 90 15.88 18.20 5.10
CA ASP A 90 15.06 18.49 6.28
C ASP A 90 13.69 17.81 6.13
N SER A 91 13.50 16.74 6.91
CA SER A 91 12.30 15.90 6.85
C SER A 91 11.02 16.67 7.18
N GLU A 92 11.09 17.70 8.02
CA GLU A 92 9.94 18.53 8.35
C GLU A 92 9.59 19.47 7.19
N LYS A 93 10.60 20.08 6.57
CA LYS A 93 10.42 20.88 5.35
C LYS A 93 9.84 20.04 4.21
N TRP A 94 10.34 18.82 4.00
CA TRP A 94 9.82 17.92 2.97
C TRP A 94 8.36 17.52 3.27
N ARG A 95 8.05 17.18 4.52
CA ARG A 95 6.69 16.87 4.96
C ARG A 95 5.75 18.05 4.71
N ALA A 96 6.15 19.27 5.05
CA ALA A 96 5.36 20.48 4.83
C ALA A 96 5.11 20.72 3.33
N ALA A 97 6.13 20.57 2.50
CA ALA A 97 6.02 20.69 1.05
C ALA A 97 5.06 19.64 0.45
N LEU A 98 5.19 18.37 0.84
CA LEU A 98 4.27 17.31 0.43
C LEU A 98 2.83 17.61 0.89
N SER A 99 2.66 18.05 2.13
CA SER A 99 1.34 18.40 2.67
C SER A 99 0.68 19.52 1.87
N ALA A 100 1.42 20.58 1.54
CA ALA A 100 0.92 21.66 0.71
C ALA A 100 0.53 21.16 -0.70
N TYR A 101 1.37 20.32 -1.30
CA TYR A 101 1.13 19.76 -2.63
C TYR A 101 -0.15 18.91 -2.69
N VAL A 102 -0.35 17.99 -1.72
CA VAL A 102 -1.54 17.11 -1.71
C VAL A 102 -2.82 17.87 -1.43
N GLN A 103 -2.76 18.99 -0.69
CA GLN A 103 -3.92 19.83 -0.43
C GLN A 103 -4.28 20.71 -1.65
N ALA A 104 -3.29 21.20 -2.39
CA ALA A 104 -3.50 22.02 -3.57
C ALA A 104 -3.95 21.23 -4.80
N THR A 105 -3.65 19.91 -4.85
CA THR A 105 -3.85 19.07 -6.03
C THR A 105 -5.09 18.19 -5.91
N LYS A 106 -6.04 18.34 -6.84
CA LYS A 106 -7.19 17.42 -6.97
C LYS A 106 -6.84 16.29 -7.93
N PHE A 107 -6.51 15.11 -7.41
CA PHE A 107 -6.24 13.90 -8.20
C PHE A 107 -7.54 13.24 -8.67
N LYS A 108 -7.80 13.31 -9.98
CA LYS A 108 -9.07 12.90 -10.62
C LYS A 108 -9.04 11.50 -11.22
N GLY A 109 -7.88 10.98 -11.56
CA GLY A 109 -7.77 9.61 -12.06
C GLY A 109 -6.34 9.14 -12.26
N LEU A 110 -6.18 7.82 -12.34
CA LEU A 110 -4.94 7.11 -12.60
C LEU A 110 -5.14 6.09 -13.71
N LYS A 111 -4.22 6.02 -14.67
CA LYS A 111 -4.15 4.97 -15.69
C LYS A 111 -2.77 4.36 -15.71
N VAL A 112 -2.64 3.09 -15.30
CA VAL A 112 -1.40 2.32 -15.47
C VAL A 112 -1.31 1.83 -16.91
N MET A 113 -0.25 2.19 -17.62
CA MET A 113 -0.04 1.86 -19.03
C MET A 113 0.88 0.65 -19.22
N LYS A 114 1.98 0.60 -18.45
CA LYS A 114 2.98 -0.48 -18.55
C LYS A 114 3.54 -0.80 -17.17
N SER A 115 3.86 -2.06 -16.95
CA SER A 115 4.62 -2.55 -15.80
C SER A 115 5.72 -3.46 -16.33
N GLU A 116 6.96 -3.23 -15.91
CA GLU A 116 8.15 -3.99 -16.33
C GLU A 116 8.89 -4.45 -15.09
N LYS A 117 9.26 -5.74 -15.01
CA LYS A 117 9.73 -6.36 -13.77
C LYS A 117 8.77 -6.06 -12.60
N GLY A 118 9.26 -5.98 -11.37
CA GLY A 118 8.45 -5.63 -10.21
C GLY A 118 7.55 -6.76 -9.72
N ALA A 119 7.91 -8.02 -9.98
CA ALA A 119 7.32 -9.21 -9.40
C ALA A 119 8.14 -9.70 -8.18
N PRO A 120 7.58 -10.58 -7.33
CA PRO A 120 8.34 -11.17 -6.23
C PRO A 120 9.65 -11.81 -6.73
N GLY A 121 10.78 -11.37 -6.15
CA GLY A 121 12.12 -11.83 -6.52
C GLY A 121 12.86 -10.93 -7.53
N ASP A 122 12.22 -9.93 -8.11
CA ASP A 122 12.92 -8.92 -8.92
C ASP A 122 13.62 -7.88 -8.02
N ASP A 123 14.81 -7.43 -8.41
CA ASP A 123 15.58 -6.40 -7.68
C ASP A 123 15.14 -4.95 -7.99
N GLU A 124 14.31 -4.77 -9.01
CA GLU A 124 13.73 -3.48 -9.36
C GLU A 124 12.45 -3.66 -10.18
N GLY A 125 11.60 -2.64 -10.20
CA GLY A 125 10.38 -2.59 -11.00
C GLY A 125 10.17 -1.21 -11.61
N TYR A 126 9.55 -1.17 -12.78
CA TYR A 126 9.20 0.08 -13.45
C TYR A 126 7.72 0.11 -13.78
N VAL A 127 7.08 1.25 -13.53
CA VAL A 127 5.66 1.44 -13.81
C VAL A 127 5.47 2.73 -14.58
N THR A 128 4.92 2.63 -15.79
CA THR A 128 4.53 3.78 -16.60
C THR A 128 3.04 4.04 -16.46
N PHE A 129 2.67 5.27 -16.17
CA PHE A 129 1.29 5.64 -15.90
C PHE A 129 0.99 7.10 -16.20
N SER A 130 -0.29 7.40 -16.33
CA SER A 130 -0.80 8.75 -16.46
C SER A 130 -1.69 9.11 -15.27
N VAL A 131 -1.50 10.33 -14.77
CA VAL A 131 -2.30 10.93 -13.70
C VAL A 131 -3.08 12.11 -14.25
N LYS A 132 -4.37 12.18 -13.93
CA LYS A 132 -5.21 13.35 -14.21
C LYS A 132 -5.44 14.15 -12.93
N THR A 133 -5.21 15.46 -12.98
CA THR A 133 -5.37 16.40 -11.86
C THR A 133 -6.32 17.56 -12.20
N ASN A 134 -6.44 18.55 -11.31
CA ASN A 134 -7.05 19.84 -11.63
C ASN A 134 -6.24 20.67 -12.63
N SER A 135 -4.93 20.48 -12.73
CA SER A 135 -4.05 21.28 -13.59
C SER A 135 -3.79 20.66 -14.97
N GLY A 136 -4.30 19.45 -15.22
CA GLY A 136 -4.10 18.75 -16.50
C GLY A 136 -3.88 17.25 -16.31
N SER A 137 -3.14 16.64 -17.23
CA SER A 137 -2.67 15.26 -17.09
C SER A 137 -1.21 15.17 -17.46
N TYR A 138 -0.47 14.33 -16.76
CA TYR A 138 0.93 14.02 -17.06
C TYR A 138 1.13 12.51 -17.11
N THR A 139 2.24 12.09 -17.72
CA THR A 139 2.67 10.69 -17.81
C THR A 139 4.06 10.58 -17.22
N GLU A 140 4.29 9.56 -16.41
CA GLU A 140 5.55 9.31 -15.72
C GLU A 140 5.92 7.84 -15.83
N ARG A 141 7.23 7.54 -15.78
CA ARG A 141 7.77 6.20 -15.56
C ARG A 141 8.55 6.20 -14.26
N SER A 142 7.97 5.62 -13.21
CA SER A 142 8.61 5.54 -11.89
C SER A 142 9.38 4.23 -11.71
N ARG A 143 10.49 4.30 -10.98
CA ARG A 143 11.30 3.16 -10.55
C ARG A 143 10.98 2.76 -9.10
N PHE A 144 11.02 1.45 -8.84
CA PHE A 144 10.77 0.85 -7.55
C PHE A 144 11.85 -0.17 -7.22
N VAL A 145 12.18 -0.30 -5.93
CA VAL A 145 13.12 -1.32 -5.41
C VAL A 145 12.46 -2.11 -4.28
N PRO A 146 12.87 -3.37 -4.04
CA PRO A 146 12.36 -4.17 -2.94
C PRO A 146 12.52 -3.47 -1.58
N ASP A 147 11.56 -3.70 -0.70
CA ASP A 147 11.57 -3.18 0.66
C ASP A 147 10.97 -4.20 1.63
N GLU A 148 11.55 -4.32 2.82
CA GLU A 148 11.11 -5.29 3.81
C GLU A 148 9.78 -4.92 4.46
N GLU A 149 9.44 -3.64 4.57
CA GLU A 149 8.28 -3.17 5.32
C GLU A 149 7.01 -3.14 4.45
N PHE A 150 7.13 -2.58 3.25
CA PHE A 150 6.04 -2.35 2.31
C PHE A 150 6.07 -3.28 1.10
N GLY A 151 7.12 -4.10 0.95
CA GLY A 151 7.37 -4.97 -0.21
C GLY A 151 8.15 -4.26 -1.31
N TRP A 152 7.84 -2.98 -1.53
CA TRP A 152 8.52 -2.12 -2.51
C TRP A 152 8.63 -0.68 -1.97
N LYS A 153 9.63 0.07 -2.44
CA LYS A 153 9.78 1.52 -2.25
C LYS A 153 9.95 2.22 -3.59
N TYR A 154 9.39 3.42 -3.72
CA TYR A 154 9.62 4.32 -4.85
C TYR A 154 11.01 4.95 -4.76
N VAL A 155 11.76 4.92 -5.84
CA VAL A 155 13.06 5.59 -5.93
C VAL A 155 12.85 7.01 -6.42
N ARG A 156 13.14 7.99 -5.58
CA ARG A 156 13.24 9.39 -5.99
C ARG A 156 14.53 9.55 -6.79
N GLU A 157 14.42 9.99 -8.03
CA GLU A 157 15.59 10.37 -8.83
C GLU A 157 16.06 11.77 -8.39
N PRO A 158 17.38 11.99 -8.22
CA PRO A 158 17.90 13.32 -7.93
C PRO A 158 17.61 14.26 -9.11
N GLU A 159 17.28 15.52 -8.82
CA GLU A 159 16.86 16.50 -9.82
C GLU A 159 17.97 16.87 -10.85
N ASP A 160 19.19 16.33 -10.70
CA ASP A 160 20.33 16.61 -11.59
C ASP A 160 20.37 15.72 -12.85
N SER A 161 19.49 14.73 -12.99
CA SER A 161 19.54 13.77 -14.11
C SER A 161 18.78 14.22 -15.37
N THR A 162 18.41 15.49 -15.51
CA THR A 162 17.87 16.02 -16.78
C THR A 162 19.01 16.08 -17.80
N THR A 163 19.28 14.94 -18.45
CA THR A 163 20.01 14.93 -19.71
C THR A 163 19.09 15.49 -20.78
N GLN A 164 19.65 16.44 -21.53
CA GLN A 164 19.09 17.25 -22.61
C GLN A 164 18.29 16.46 -23.66
#